data_AF-A0A367X6M3-F1
#
_entry.id   AF-A0A367X6M3-F1
#
_cell.length_a   1.000
_cell.length_b   1.000
_cell.length_c   1.000
_cell.angle_alpha   90.00
_cell.angle_beta   90.00
_cell.angle_gamma   90.00
#
_symmetry.space_group_name_H-M   'P 1'
#
loop_
_entity.id
_entity.type
_entity.pdbx_description
1 polymer ?
#
loop_
_entity_poly.entity_id
_entity_poly.type
_entity_poly.pdbx_seq_one_letter_code
_entity_poly.pdbx_strand_id
1 'polypeptide(L)'
;MAGFWSMVGLVIKSLITGNETSGDVTDSAYENAPGAEPLCLYAIARFGRPDASTEGGFQPSDPFAEMVARSLVDVPESNSVMLDQFFSPNPDTVDGFQAMREAQLNVLNMGRRVDADAIFWGQQNAFGGFDLHLVSDALTSSLYDLMLPLTHSFRQVDHRDVSDALRILLAAQLLFKSRGGEQRLLQIARLTSYLEDFQERINRGEYFEAGGQGVATAYAFGAFVLTETGDRSYCASALRVLEPHIRKILSDAGDSPGDVPQAKARSSSGLLGEALPQQKGVAVVRELRTEDLVAQISDFARVDAKSTALLAMYAGLVNWSLIANLKARSPALAIGIWKMLERRFELSLGSPVDRALAICKLAEAMVASGKDSEDAKMIESGAAQYRRALTMVNNRAHAPLYAITAYGLAEAIVSAAIINDVTIPDTQVVPVFQAALKICARRDNPYIWGRTMFALSTVYLTNGTVHKDVQMLSSARMGFSQSYEAFMDAGAKGAARAASGGFTRTENIISQLGHRKAIMDATGGEGPEKEIAS
;
A
#
# COMPACT_ATOMS: atom_id res chain seq x y z
N MET A 1 10.13 -29.11 -9.53
CA MET A 1 10.56 -27.85 -10.19
C MET A 1 10.12 -27.70 -11.64
N ALA A 2 9.82 -28.78 -12.41
CA ALA A 2 9.37 -28.68 -13.81
C ALA A 2 7.88 -28.32 -14.01
N GLY A 3 6.99 -28.65 -13.05
CA GLY A 3 5.54 -28.42 -13.21
C GLY A 3 5.07 -26.96 -13.13
N PHE A 4 5.86 -26.05 -12.56
CA PHE A 4 5.47 -24.66 -12.35
C PHE A 4 5.69 -23.79 -13.61
N TRP A 5 6.80 -24.01 -14.33
CA TRP A 5 7.06 -23.34 -15.61
C TRP A 5 6.04 -23.71 -16.69
N SER A 6 5.43 -24.90 -16.59
CA SER A 6 4.33 -25.31 -17.46
C SER A 6 3.03 -24.54 -17.20
N MET A 7 2.68 -24.22 -15.94
CA MET A 7 1.49 -23.43 -15.62
C MET A 7 1.63 -21.96 -15.99
N VAL A 8 2.79 -21.33 -15.72
CA VAL A 8 3.06 -19.95 -16.18
C VAL A 8 3.09 -19.89 -17.72
N GLY A 9 3.67 -20.90 -18.38
CA GLY A 9 3.67 -21.02 -19.85
C GLY A 9 2.28 -21.25 -20.46
N LEU A 10 1.40 -22.01 -19.80
CA LEU A 10 0.01 -22.23 -20.23
C LEU A 10 -0.84 -20.96 -20.12
N VAL A 11 -0.62 -20.13 -19.10
CA VAL A 11 -1.27 -18.82 -18.95
C VAL A 11 -0.82 -17.85 -20.04
N ILE A 12 0.47 -17.87 -20.41
CA ILE A 12 1.03 -17.05 -21.51
C ILE A 12 0.44 -17.46 -22.87
N LYS A 13 0.21 -18.76 -23.12
CA LYS A 13 -0.33 -19.25 -24.40
C LYS A 13 -1.79 -18.88 -24.65
N SER A 14 -2.61 -18.69 -23.60
CA SER A 14 -4.02 -18.28 -23.77
C SER A 14 -4.22 -16.78 -24.04
N LEU A 15 -3.15 -15.99 -23.99
CA LEU A 15 -3.16 -14.52 -24.13
C LEU A 15 -2.78 -14.03 -25.56
N ILE A 16 -2.65 -14.94 -26.54
CA ILE A 16 -2.19 -14.63 -27.91
C ILE A 16 -3.36 -14.48 -28.92
N THR A 17 -4.60 -14.78 -28.54
CA THR A 17 -5.76 -14.61 -29.43
C THR A 17 -6.74 -13.58 -28.86
N GLY A 18 -6.63 -12.34 -29.32
CA GLY A 18 -7.55 -11.25 -29.01
C GLY A 18 -6.97 -9.92 -29.44
N ASN A 19 -7.01 -9.65 -30.75
CA ASN A 19 -6.51 -8.43 -31.35
C ASN A 19 -7.56 -7.31 -31.28
N GLU A 20 -7.08 -6.12 -30.92
CA GLU A 20 -7.43 -4.77 -31.40
C GLU A 20 -8.89 -4.25 -31.35
N THR A 21 -9.08 -3.18 -30.57
CA THR A 21 -9.33 -1.82 -31.10
C THR A 21 -8.95 -0.79 -30.03
N SER A 22 -7.80 -0.14 -30.18
CA SER A 22 -7.38 1.02 -29.37
C SER A 22 -7.77 2.30 -30.09
N GLY A 23 -8.80 2.99 -29.59
CA GLY A 23 -9.10 4.36 -29.97
C GLY A 23 -8.23 5.31 -29.16
N ASP A 24 -7.28 5.95 -29.84
CA ASP A 24 -6.49 7.06 -29.31
C ASP A 24 -7.39 8.30 -29.27
N VAL A 25 -7.65 8.84 -28.08
CA VAL A 25 -8.20 10.19 -27.92
C VAL A 25 -7.20 10.97 -27.09
N THR A 26 -6.41 11.77 -27.78
CA THR A 26 -5.52 12.78 -27.21
C THR A 26 -6.36 14.00 -26.84
N ASP A 27 -6.65 14.19 -25.55
CA ASP A 27 -7.16 15.48 -25.07
C ASP A 27 -5.99 16.35 -24.61
N SER A 28 -5.75 17.40 -25.39
CA SER A 28 -4.83 18.50 -25.09
C SER A 28 -5.59 19.68 -24.47
N ALA A 29 -4.97 20.28 -23.45
CA ALA A 29 -5.18 21.63 -22.92
C ALA A 29 -6.54 21.95 -22.28
N TYR A 30 -6.54 22.11 -20.95
CA TYR A 30 -7.58 22.85 -20.23
C TYR A 30 -6.98 24.11 -19.60
N GLU A 31 -7.22 25.24 -20.27
CA GLU A 31 -7.27 26.55 -19.65
C GLU A 31 -8.53 26.64 -18.77
N ASN A 32 -8.37 27.19 -17.56
CA ASN A 32 -9.45 27.36 -16.59
C ASN A 32 -10.54 28.31 -17.11
N ALA A 33 -11.64 27.74 -17.61
CA ALA A 33 -12.89 28.46 -17.87
C ALA A 33 -13.85 28.35 -16.67
N PRO A 34 -14.58 29.42 -16.31
CA PRO A 34 -15.62 29.35 -15.27
C PRO A 34 -16.78 28.48 -15.78
N GLY A 35 -16.93 27.29 -15.22
CA GLY A 35 -17.87 26.26 -15.68
C GLY A 35 -17.25 24.87 -15.88
N ALA A 36 -15.96 24.68 -15.59
CA ALA A 36 -15.33 23.36 -15.59
C ALA A 36 -16.02 22.43 -14.58
N GLU A 37 -16.38 21.22 -15.04
CA GLU A 37 -16.91 20.16 -14.18
C GLU A 37 -15.93 19.88 -13.02
N PRO A 38 -16.43 19.66 -11.79
CA PRO A 38 -15.57 19.36 -10.66
C PRO A 38 -14.79 18.06 -10.94
N LEU A 39 -13.53 18.02 -10.52
CA LEU A 39 -12.72 16.80 -10.63
C LEU A 39 -13.31 15.63 -9.83
N CYS A 40 -13.99 15.94 -8.71
CA CYS A 40 -14.61 14.95 -7.85
C CYS A 40 -16.00 15.42 -7.40
N LEU A 41 -17.03 14.64 -7.72
CA LEU A 41 -18.34 14.75 -7.06
C LEU A 41 -18.36 13.78 -5.88
N TYR A 42 -18.48 14.27 -4.64
CA TYR A 42 -18.57 13.41 -3.46
C TYR A 42 -19.97 13.46 -2.86
N ALA A 43 -20.40 12.34 -2.30
CA ALA A 43 -21.67 12.21 -1.59
C ALA A 43 -21.47 12.20 -0.08
N ILE A 44 -22.46 12.70 0.66
CA ILE A 44 -22.52 12.60 2.12
C ILE A 44 -23.84 11.91 2.49
N ALA A 45 -23.74 10.73 3.09
CA ALA A 45 -24.87 9.97 3.60
C ALA A 45 -25.27 10.42 5.01
N ARG A 46 -26.43 9.93 5.48
CA ARG A 46 -26.90 10.17 6.85
C ARG A 46 -26.08 9.36 7.86
N PHE A 47 -25.79 9.99 9.00
CA PHE A 47 -25.17 9.40 10.18
C PHE A 47 -26.20 9.02 11.25
N GLY A 48 -27.39 9.60 11.20
CA GLY A 48 -28.53 9.24 12.05
C GLY A 48 -29.55 8.35 11.31
N ARG A 49 -30.12 7.37 12.02
CA ARG A 49 -31.29 6.63 11.51
C ARG A 49 -32.48 7.60 11.42
N PRO A 50 -33.18 7.69 10.28
CA PRO A 50 -34.40 8.48 10.19
C PRO A 50 -35.48 7.89 11.11
N ASP A 51 -36.12 8.73 11.93
CA ASP A 51 -37.21 8.30 12.81
C ASP A 51 -38.41 7.82 12.00
N ALA A 52 -38.80 6.57 12.17
CA ALA A 52 -39.93 5.94 11.48
C ALA A 52 -41.29 6.63 11.75
N SER A 53 -41.36 7.51 12.74
CA SER A 53 -42.57 8.22 13.16
C SER A 53 -42.76 9.60 12.49
N THR A 54 -41.88 10.02 11.59
CA THR A 54 -42.06 11.26 10.81
C THR A 54 -42.97 11.03 9.59
N GLU A 55 -44.21 10.63 9.85
CA GLU A 55 -45.31 10.71 8.88
C GLU A 55 -45.65 12.19 8.64
N GLY A 56 -44.89 12.87 7.78
CA GLY A 56 -45.13 14.31 7.53
C GLY A 56 -44.22 15.01 6.53
N GLY A 57 -43.36 14.30 5.79
CA GLY A 57 -42.53 14.88 4.72
C GLY A 57 -41.42 15.84 5.18
N PHE A 58 -41.32 16.15 6.47
CA PHE A 58 -40.22 16.92 7.05
C PHE A 58 -39.25 15.96 7.75
N GLN A 59 -38.16 15.63 7.08
CA GLN A 59 -37.10 14.84 7.68
C GLN A 59 -36.22 15.73 8.57
N PRO A 60 -35.80 15.25 9.76
CA PRO A 60 -34.91 16.01 10.62
C PRO A 60 -33.55 16.24 9.94
N SER A 61 -32.94 17.39 10.22
CA SER A 61 -31.56 17.69 9.81
C SER A 61 -30.60 16.65 10.40
N ASP A 62 -29.57 16.29 9.62
CA ASP A 62 -28.48 15.45 10.11
C ASP A 62 -27.27 16.35 10.43
N PRO A 63 -27.03 16.69 11.71
CA PRO A 63 -26.02 17.68 12.08
C PRO A 63 -24.60 17.21 11.72
N PHE A 64 -24.34 15.90 11.70
CA PHE A 64 -23.04 15.37 11.31
C PHE A 64 -22.83 15.47 9.80
N ALA A 65 -23.86 15.14 9.01
CA ALA A 65 -23.77 15.27 7.56
C ALA A 65 -23.60 16.74 7.13
N GLU A 66 -24.34 17.67 7.76
CA GLU A 66 -24.19 19.12 7.54
C GLU A 66 -22.80 19.64 7.94
N MET A 67 -22.25 19.13 9.04
CA MET A 67 -20.90 19.49 9.49
C MET A 67 -19.84 19.00 8.48
N VAL A 68 -19.94 17.75 8.02
CA VAL A 68 -19.03 17.23 6.97
C VAL A 68 -19.13 18.08 5.71
N ALA A 69 -20.35 18.43 5.27
CA ALA A 69 -20.55 19.31 4.12
C ALA A 69 -19.88 20.68 4.32
N ARG A 70 -20.04 21.29 5.49
CA ARG A 70 -19.45 22.59 5.83
C ARG A 70 -17.93 22.54 5.87
N SER A 71 -17.32 21.47 6.40
CA SER A 71 -15.85 21.34 6.46
C SER A 71 -15.22 21.19 5.07
N LEU A 72 -15.97 20.65 4.10
CA LEU A 72 -15.48 20.30 2.77
C LEU A 72 -15.86 21.32 1.67
N VAL A 73 -16.74 22.28 1.94
CA VAL A 73 -17.27 23.22 0.93
C VAL A 73 -16.19 24.05 0.23
N ASP A 74 -15.11 24.38 0.95
CA ASP A 74 -14.02 25.21 0.42
C ASP A 74 -12.94 24.41 -0.31
N VAL A 75 -13.10 23.08 -0.45
CA VAL A 75 -12.11 22.24 -1.15
C VAL A 75 -12.27 22.44 -2.67
N PRO A 76 -11.26 23.00 -3.38
CA PRO A 76 -11.39 23.30 -4.80
C PRO A 76 -11.56 22.04 -5.65
N GLU A 77 -12.19 22.19 -6.83
CA GLU A 77 -12.41 21.12 -7.80
C GLU A 77 -13.24 19.95 -7.25
N SER A 78 -14.03 20.22 -6.21
CA SER A 78 -14.93 19.24 -5.61
C SER A 78 -16.32 19.83 -5.43
N ASN A 79 -17.34 19.00 -5.61
CA ASN A 79 -18.73 19.33 -5.33
C ASN A 79 -19.36 18.24 -4.47
N SER A 80 -20.40 18.61 -3.71
CA SER A 80 -21.12 17.67 -2.85
C SER A 80 -22.53 17.35 -3.35
N VAL A 81 -22.99 16.16 -3.03
CA VAL A 81 -24.40 15.75 -3.10
C VAL A 81 -24.81 15.10 -1.78
N MET A 82 -25.99 15.45 -1.27
CA MET A 82 -26.52 14.81 -0.05
C MET A 82 -27.28 13.54 -0.41
N LEU A 83 -26.98 12.45 0.29
CA LEU A 83 -27.70 11.20 0.20
C LEU A 83 -28.62 11.05 1.42
N ASP A 84 -29.92 11.02 1.15
CA ASP A 84 -30.93 10.78 2.17
C ASP A 84 -31.08 9.27 2.49
N GLN A 85 -29.96 8.64 2.85
CA GLN A 85 -29.93 7.24 3.23
C GLN A 85 -28.96 7.02 4.39
N PHE A 86 -29.41 6.26 5.38
CA PHE A 86 -28.58 5.76 6.47
C PHE A 86 -28.08 4.35 6.13
N PHE A 87 -26.80 4.09 6.39
CA PHE A 87 -26.17 2.80 6.17
C PHE A 87 -25.58 2.27 7.46
N SER A 88 -25.70 0.96 7.68
CA SER A 88 -25.04 0.27 8.79
C SER A 88 -24.61 -1.13 8.37
N PRO A 89 -23.46 -1.64 8.85
CA PRO A 89 -23.11 -3.05 8.71
C PRO A 89 -24.22 -3.96 9.23
N ASN A 90 -24.42 -5.10 8.56
CA ASN A 90 -25.37 -6.10 9.00
C ASN A 90 -24.91 -6.72 10.33
N PRO A 91 -25.67 -6.59 11.44
CA PRO A 91 -25.28 -7.16 12.72
C PRO A 91 -25.30 -8.69 12.76
N ASP A 92 -26.03 -9.34 11.83
CA ASP A 92 -26.19 -10.80 11.80
C ASP A 92 -25.03 -11.52 11.10
N THR A 93 -24.15 -10.78 10.40
CA THR A 93 -23.01 -11.35 9.70
C THR A 93 -21.92 -11.75 10.70
N VAL A 94 -21.51 -13.03 10.68
CA VAL A 94 -20.58 -13.63 11.65
C VAL A 94 -19.21 -12.93 11.68
N ASP A 95 -18.67 -12.56 10.52
CA ASP A 95 -17.43 -11.77 10.42
C ASP A 95 -17.76 -10.30 10.17
N GLY A 96 -17.46 -9.44 11.15
CA GLY A 96 -17.64 -7.99 11.03
C GLY A 96 -16.86 -7.38 9.86
N PHE A 97 -15.79 -8.02 9.40
CA PHE A 97 -15.04 -7.58 8.21
C PHE A 97 -15.88 -7.76 6.94
N GLN A 98 -16.54 -8.91 6.80
CA GLN A 98 -17.48 -9.18 5.73
C GLN A 98 -18.72 -8.29 5.81
N ALA A 99 -19.26 -8.06 7.02
CA ALA A 99 -20.38 -7.15 7.24
C ALA A 99 -20.09 -5.72 6.73
N MET A 100 -18.86 -5.25 6.98
CA MET A 100 -18.42 -3.94 6.51
C MET A 100 -18.24 -3.91 4.99
N ARG A 101 -17.68 -4.97 4.40
CA ARG A 101 -17.54 -5.10 2.93
C ARG A 101 -18.89 -4.99 2.23
N GLU A 102 -19.90 -5.70 2.73
CA GLU A 102 -21.27 -5.65 2.19
C GLU A 102 -21.90 -4.25 2.32
N ALA A 103 -21.75 -3.61 3.49
CA ALA A 103 -22.24 -2.26 3.70
C ALA A 103 -21.61 -1.26 2.72
N GLN A 104 -20.29 -1.30 2.54
CA GLN A 104 -19.60 -0.38 1.63
C GLN A 104 -19.95 -0.59 0.16
N LEU A 105 -20.15 -1.83 -0.27
CA LEU A 105 -20.65 -2.11 -1.62
C LEU A 105 -22.05 -1.51 -1.84
N ASN A 106 -22.93 -1.58 -0.84
CA ASN A 106 -24.25 -0.96 -0.91
C ASN A 106 -24.17 0.57 -0.98
N VAL A 107 -23.30 1.18 -0.18
CA VAL A 107 -23.04 2.64 -0.22
C VAL A 107 -22.54 3.06 -1.59
N LEU A 108 -21.55 2.35 -2.13
CA LEU A 108 -20.98 2.65 -3.44
C LEU A 108 -22.00 2.50 -4.57
N ASN A 109 -22.83 1.46 -4.51
CA ASN A 109 -23.93 1.28 -5.47
C ASN A 109 -24.94 2.43 -5.43
N MET A 110 -25.18 3.04 -4.26
CA MET A 110 -26.03 4.23 -4.16
C MET A 110 -25.30 5.47 -4.70
N GLY A 111 -24.02 5.66 -4.37
CA GLY A 111 -23.22 6.75 -4.92
C GLY A 111 -23.19 6.77 -6.44
N ARG A 112 -23.04 5.59 -7.08
CA ARG A 112 -23.11 5.44 -8.54
C ARG A 112 -24.44 5.84 -9.17
N ARG A 113 -25.55 5.88 -8.41
CA ARG A 113 -26.86 6.34 -8.92
C ARG A 113 -26.98 7.86 -8.97
N VAL A 114 -26.14 8.56 -8.22
CA VAL A 114 -26.06 10.03 -8.18
C VAL A 114 -24.74 10.52 -8.77
N ASP A 115 -24.06 9.68 -9.54
CA ASP A 115 -22.76 9.94 -10.18
C ASP A 115 -21.66 10.41 -9.20
N ALA A 116 -21.75 10.03 -7.93
CA ALA A 116 -20.74 10.36 -6.93
C ALA A 116 -19.52 9.42 -7.03
N ASP A 117 -18.34 10.02 -7.08
CA ASP A 117 -17.03 9.36 -7.14
C ASP A 117 -16.58 8.77 -5.81
N ALA A 118 -17.05 9.36 -4.71
CA ALA A 118 -16.76 8.95 -3.36
C ALA A 118 -17.91 9.28 -2.43
N ILE A 119 -18.04 8.52 -1.35
CA ILE A 119 -19.12 8.68 -0.39
C ILE A 119 -18.57 8.68 1.02
N PHE A 120 -18.89 9.74 1.75
CA PHE A 120 -18.74 9.83 3.19
C PHE A 120 -20.00 9.28 3.86
N TRP A 121 -19.84 8.29 4.72
CA TRP A 121 -20.95 7.69 5.44
C TRP A 121 -20.48 7.25 6.83
N GLY A 122 -21.41 6.93 7.72
CA GLY A 122 -21.05 6.49 9.04
C GLY A 122 -22.21 6.52 10.01
N GLN A 123 -21.88 6.64 11.29
CA GLN A 123 -22.87 6.64 12.36
C GLN A 123 -22.39 7.46 13.55
N GLN A 124 -23.34 7.94 14.35
CA GLN A 124 -23.02 8.54 15.64
C GLN A 124 -22.30 7.52 16.53
N ASN A 125 -21.24 7.96 17.21
CA ASN A 125 -20.49 7.12 18.14
C ASN A 125 -20.97 7.30 19.59
N ALA A 126 -20.63 6.35 20.45
CA ALA A 126 -21.06 6.34 21.85
C ALA A 126 -20.52 7.53 22.70
N PHE A 127 -19.55 8.28 22.17
CA PHE A 127 -18.89 9.40 22.86
C PHE A 127 -19.43 10.77 22.44
N GLY A 128 -20.60 10.81 21.77
CA GLY A 128 -21.22 12.04 21.29
C GLY A 128 -20.55 12.64 20.05
N GLY A 129 -19.62 11.94 19.41
CA GLY A 129 -19.08 12.25 18.10
C GLY A 129 -19.64 11.32 17.02
N PHE A 130 -18.86 11.06 15.97
CA PHE A 130 -19.26 10.18 14.87
C PHE A 130 -18.09 9.32 14.38
N ASP A 131 -18.43 8.12 13.92
CA ASP A 131 -17.55 7.25 13.15
C ASP A 131 -17.79 7.54 11.66
N LEU A 132 -16.72 7.79 10.91
CA LEU A 132 -16.75 8.09 9.49
C LEU A 132 -16.02 7.02 8.68
N HIS A 133 -16.59 6.69 7.54
CA HIS A 133 -16.01 5.88 6.49
C HIS A 133 -15.99 6.66 5.17
N LEU A 134 -14.93 6.47 4.40
CA LEU A 134 -14.81 6.95 3.02
C LEU A 134 -14.77 5.74 2.09
N VAL A 135 -15.65 5.70 1.10
CA VAL A 135 -15.65 4.67 0.06
C VAL A 135 -15.59 5.33 -1.32
N SER A 136 -14.85 4.72 -2.25
CA SER A 136 -14.76 5.14 -3.65
C SER A 136 -14.34 3.95 -4.52
N ASP A 137 -14.49 4.07 -5.84
CA ASP A 137 -14.06 3.03 -6.77
C ASP A 137 -12.55 2.73 -6.63
N ALA A 138 -11.72 3.76 -6.39
CA ALA A 138 -10.29 3.58 -6.14
C ALA A 138 -10.03 2.72 -4.90
N LEU A 139 -10.77 2.96 -3.82
CA LEU A 139 -10.65 2.22 -2.56
C LEU A 139 -11.26 0.81 -2.61
N THR A 140 -12.04 0.48 -3.65
CA THR A 140 -12.46 -0.90 -3.92
C THR A 140 -11.42 -1.73 -4.66
N SER A 141 -10.29 -1.13 -5.05
CA SER A 141 -9.18 -1.88 -5.62
C SER A 141 -8.66 -2.92 -4.64
N SER A 142 -8.29 -4.09 -5.17
CA SER A 142 -7.62 -5.18 -4.44
C SER A 142 -6.32 -4.80 -3.73
N LEU A 143 -5.83 -3.55 -3.88
CA LEU A 143 -4.69 -3.01 -3.13
C LEU A 143 -5.08 -2.51 -1.73
N TYR A 144 -6.34 -2.08 -1.55
CA TYR A 144 -6.85 -1.48 -0.31
C TYR A 144 -7.87 -2.36 0.41
N ASP A 145 -8.10 -3.58 -0.07
CA ASP A 145 -9.09 -4.52 0.50
C ASP A 145 -8.97 -4.64 2.03
N LEU A 146 -7.74 -4.70 2.56
CA LEU A 146 -7.52 -4.80 4.01
C LEU A 146 -7.83 -3.49 4.77
N MET A 147 -7.77 -2.35 4.10
CA MET A 147 -8.11 -1.04 4.63
C MET A 147 -9.58 -0.68 4.44
N LEU A 148 -10.36 -1.53 3.76
CA LEU A 148 -11.78 -1.29 3.50
C LEU A 148 -12.53 -0.91 4.80
N PRO A 149 -12.41 -1.62 5.93
CA PRO A 149 -13.09 -1.24 7.18
C PRO A 149 -12.50 -0.07 7.96
N LEU A 150 -11.57 0.70 7.38
CA LEU A 150 -10.95 1.83 8.07
C LEU A 150 -12.05 2.79 8.55
N THR A 151 -12.01 3.08 9.85
CA THR A 151 -12.98 3.94 10.52
C THR A 151 -12.26 5.13 11.13
N HIS A 152 -12.70 6.32 10.80
CA HIS A 152 -12.21 7.56 11.38
C HIS A 152 -13.18 8.00 12.49
N SER A 153 -12.82 7.73 13.75
CA SER A 153 -13.68 8.04 14.90
C SER A 153 -13.38 9.43 15.47
N PHE A 154 -14.25 10.40 15.20
CA PHE A 154 -14.09 11.78 15.60
C PHE A 154 -14.80 12.10 16.91
N ARG A 155 -14.24 13.05 17.66
CA ARG A 155 -14.78 13.64 18.88
C ARG A 155 -14.73 15.16 18.75
N GLN A 156 -15.51 15.87 19.57
CA GLN A 156 -15.57 17.33 19.57
C GLN A 156 -15.70 17.91 18.14
N VAL A 157 -16.86 17.65 17.52
CA VAL A 157 -17.12 17.90 16.08
C VAL A 157 -16.76 19.30 15.57
N ASP A 158 -16.84 20.32 16.41
CA ASP A 158 -16.50 21.71 16.05
C ASP A 158 -14.99 22.02 16.12
N HIS A 159 -14.15 21.03 16.44
CA HIS A 159 -12.71 21.21 16.53
C HIS A 159 -12.08 21.39 15.14
N ARG A 160 -11.15 22.34 15.01
CA ARG A 160 -10.46 22.64 13.75
C ARG A 160 -9.81 21.40 13.13
N ASP A 161 -9.11 20.61 13.93
CA ASP A 161 -8.43 19.40 13.47
C ASP A 161 -9.38 18.36 12.85
N VAL A 162 -10.66 18.32 13.25
CA VAL A 162 -11.67 17.45 12.63
C VAL A 162 -11.96 17.93 11.21
N SER A 163 -12.17 19.24 11.02
CA SER A 163 -12.38 19.82 9.70
C SER A 163 -11.16 19.63 8.78
N ASP A 164 -9.95 19.82 9.30
CA ASP A 164 -8.72 19.63 8.51
C ASP A 164 -8.48 18.14 8.20
N ALA A 165 -8.83 17.21 9.10
CA ALA A 165 -8.82 15.78 8.83
C ALA A 165 -9.79 15.37 7.71
N LEU A 166 -11.00 15.92 7.67
CA LEU A 166 -11.96 15.67 6.59
C LEU A 166 -11.41 16.15 5.23
N ARG A 167 -10.74 17.32 5.21
CA ARG A 167 -10.09 17.85 4.00
C ARG A 167 -8.95 16.95 3.51
N ILE A 168 -8.19 16.33 4.41
CA ILE A 168 -7.17 15.32 4.05
C ILE A 168 -7.82 14.14 3.32
N LEU A 169 -8.95 13.62 3.84
CA LEU A 169 -9.66 12.50 3.22
C LEU A 169 -10.16 12.83 1.81
N LEU A 170 -10.76 14.02 1.62
CA LEU A 170 -11.22 14.46 0.31
C LEU A 170 -10.05 14.76 -0.65
N ALA A 171 -8.96 15.36 -0.16
CA ALA A 171 -7.76 15.59 -0.96
C ALA A 171 -7.10 14.29 -1.43
N ALA A 172 -7.08 13.25 -0.59
CA ALA A 172 -6.65 11.91 -0.99
C ALA A 172 -7.52 11.34 -2.12
N GLN A 173 -8.84 11.55 -2.06
CA GLN A 173 -9.75 11.14 -3.13
C GLN A 173 -9.53 11.92 -4.44
N LEU A 174 -9.33 13.24 -4.37
CA LEU A 174 -8.99 14.05 -5.53
C LEU A 174 -7.71 13.56 -6.21
N LEU A 175 -6.71 13.14 -5.41
CA LEU A 175 -5.49 12.53 -5.93
C LEU A 175 -5.75 11.20 -6.64
N PHE A 176 -6.64 10.33 -6.13
CA PHE A 176 -7.03 9.10 -6.83
C PHE A 176 -7.74 9.37 -8.16
N LYS A 177 -8.58 10.41 -8.21
CA LYS A 177 -9.32 10.82 -9.41
C LYS A 177 -8.46 11.53 -10.45
N SER A 178 -7.40 12.21 -10.02
CA SER A 178 -6.50 12.93 -10.92
C SER A 178 -5.91 12.02 -12.02
N ARG A 179 -5.86 12.55 -13.23
CA ARG A 179 -5.25 11.93 -14.42
C ARG A 179 -4.31 12.95 -15.06
N GLY A 180 -3.21 12.47 -15.63
CA GLY A 180 -2.16 13.33 -16.19
C GLY A 180 -1.22 13.89 -15.10
N GLY A 181 0.05 14.10 -15.48
CA GLY A 181 1.10 14.48 -14.54
C GLY A 181 0.88 15.83 -13.86
N GLU A 182 0.43 16.85 -14.58
CA GLU A 182 0.24 18.21 -14.03
C GLU A 182 -0.87 18.27 -12.99
N GLN A 183 -2.06 17.77 -13.35
CA GLN A 183 -3.21 17.71 -12.45
C GLN A 183 -2.90 16.87 -11.21
N ARG A 184 -2.22 15.73 -11.38
CA ARG A 184 -1.82 14.89 -10.25
C ARG A 184 -0.81 15.59 -9.34
N LEU A 185 0.14 16.33 -9.89
CA LEU A 185 1.09 17.13 -9.09
C LEU A 185 0.40 18.25 -8.32
N LEU A 186 -0.63 18.89 -8.88
CA LEU A 186 -1.45 19.86 -8.17
C LEU A 186 -2.14 19.23 -6.96
N GLN A 187 -2.76 18.06 -7.14
CA GLN A 187 -3.44 17.36 -6.03
C GLN A 187 -2.45 16.81 -4.99
N ILE A 188 -1.24 16.38 -5.40
CA ILE A 188 -0.15 16.04 -4.46
C ILE A 188 0.20 17.26 -3.61
N ALA A 189 0.44 18.42 -4.22
CA ALA A 189 0.79 19.64 -3.50
C ALA A 189 -0.32 20.07 -2.51
N ARG A 190 -1.59 19.93 -2.92
CA ARG A 190 -2.75 20.19 -2.04
C ARG A 190 -2.78 19.26 -0.83
N LEU A 191 -2.69 17.95 -1.05
CA LEU A 191 -2.66 16.98 0.05
C LEU A 191 -1.49 17.24 0.98
N THR A 192 -0.29 17.48 0.45
CA THR A 192 0.89 17.85 1.21
C THR A 192 0.66 19.09 2.07
N SER A 193 0.05 20.15 1.54
CA SER A 193 -0.24 21.38 2.32
C SER A 193 -1.14 21.13 3.53
N TYR A 194 -2.08 20.18 3.44
CA TYR A 194 -2.91 19.80 4.59
C TYR A 194 -2.15 18.96 5.61
N LEU A 195 -1.11 18.24 5.22
CA LEU A 195 -0.32 17.39 6.13
C LEU A 195 0.81 18.12 6.85
N GLU A 196 1.28 19.26 6.34
CA GLU A 196 2.44 19.99 6.87
C GLU A 196 2.24 20.45 8.33
N ASP A 197 1.12 21.11 8.64
CA ASP A 197 0.82 21.58 10.01
C ASP A 197 0.72 20.41 11.00
N PHE A 198 -0.01 19.36 10.61
CA PHE A 198 -0.10 18.13 11.39
C PHE A 198 1.28 17.49 11.61
N GLN A 199 2.13 17.43 10.58
CA GLN A 199 3.46 16.85 10.71
C GLN A 199 4.31 17.61 11.73
N GLU A 200 4.32 18.94 11.67
CA GLU A 200 5.07 19.79 12.61
C GLU A 200 4.59 19.56 14.05
N ARG A 201 3.28 19.52 14.26
CA ARG A 201 2.64 19.27 15.56
C ARG A 201 2.92 17.86 16.09
N ILE A 202 2.83 16.83 15.25
CA ILE A 202 3.19 15.45 15.59
C ILE A 202 4.68 15.34 15.96
N ASN A 203 5.55 16.04 15.23
CA ASN A 203 6.98 16.08 15.54
C ASN A 203 7.26 16.75 16.89
N ARG A 204 6.37 17.63 17.37
CA ARG A 204 6.39 18.23 18.71
C ARG A 204 5.73 17.37 19.79
N GLY A 205 5.19 16.20 19.43
CA GLY A 205 4.62 15.23 20.37
C GLY A 205 3.11 15.30 20.55
N GLU A 206 2.38 15.92 19.61
CA GLU A 206 0.92 15.96 19.64
C GLU A 206 0.28 14.68 19.05
N TYR A 207 -0.83 14.22 19.67
CA TYR A 207 -1.59 13.02 19.28
C TYR A 207 -3.10 13.27 19.06
N PHE A 208 -3.52 14.53 19.05
CA PHE A 208 -4.89 14.97 18.69
C PHE A 208 -6.04 14.31 19.47
N GLU A 209 -5.85 14.10 20.78
CA GLU A 209 -6.85 13.42 21.63
C GLU A 209 -8.23 14.10 21.63
N ALA A 210 -8.25 15.43 21.52
CA ALA A 210 -9.46 16.26 21.50
C ALA A 210 -10.37 15.96 20.29
N GLY A 211 -9.79 15.89 19.09
CA GLY A 211 -10.51 15.54 17.85
C GLY A 211 -10.77 14.04 17.69
N GLY A 212 -10.18 13.20 18.53
CA GLY A 212 -10.31 11.75 18.51
C GLY A 212 -9.38 11.05 17.51
N GLN A 213 -9.40 9.71 17.54
CA GLN A 213 -8.56 8.85 16.70
C GLN A 213 -8.76 9.10 15.19
N GLY A 214 -9.92 9.62 14.79
CA GLY A 214 -10.24 10.01 13.42
C GLY A 214 -9.22 10.96 12.82
N VAL A 215 -8.70 11.91 13.60
CA VAL A 215 -7.68 12.87 13.14
C VAL A 215 -6.37 12.16 12.79
N ALA A 216 -5.87 11.32 13.71
CA ALA A 216 -4.64 10.54 13.51
C ALA A 216 -4.75 9.58 12.32
N THR A 217 -5.90 8.91 12.18
CA THR A 217 -6.14 7.96 11.09
C THR A 217 -6.32 8.63 9.73
N ALA A 218 -6.98 9.80 9.66
CA ALA A 218 -7.10 10.58 8.44
C ALA A 218 -5.72 11.10 7.97
N TYR A 219 -4.93 11.65 8.90
CA TYR A 219 -3.55 12.06 8.61
C TYR A 219 -2.71 10.88 8.07
N ALA A 220 -2.75 9.74 8.75
CA ALA A 220 -1.99 8.57 8.33
C ALA A 220 -2.47 7.99 7.00
N PHE A 221 -3.77 8.06 6.71
CA PHE A 221 -4.32 7.68 5.41
C PHE A 221 -3.82 8.61 4.30
N GLY A 222 -3.85 9.94 4.51
CA GLY A 222 -3.27 10.90 3.56
C GLY A 222 -1.78 10.64 3.30
N ALA A 223 -1.01 10.39 4.37
CA ALA A 223 0.40 10.00 4.26
C ALA A 223 0.58 8.68 3.48
N PHE A 224 -0.27 7.69 3.73
CA PHE A 224 -0.26 6.41 3.00
C PHE A 224 -0.49 6.63 1.50
N VAL A 225 -1.48 7.45 1.11
CA VAL A 225 -1.74 7.76 -0.29
C VAL A 225 -0.55 8.46 -0.97
N LEU A 226 0.15 9.36 -0.28
CA LEU A 226 1.37 9.98 -0.81
C LEU A 226 2.50 8.97 -1.06
N THR A 227 2.61 7.90 -0.28
CA THR A 227 3.65 6.87 -0.52
C THR A 227 3.53 6.22 -1.89
N GLU A 228 2.32 6.17 -2.45
CA GLU A 228 2.01 5.62 -3.77
C GLU A 228 2.35 6.58 -4.91
N THR A 229 2.54 7.86 -4.60
CA THR A 229 3.15 8.83 -5.53
C THR A 229 4.67 8.87 -5.39
N GLY A 230 5.21 8.11 -4.43
CA GLY A 230 6.63 8.04 -4.15
C GLY A 230 7.12 9.06 -3.12
N ASP A 231 6.25 9.93 -2.59
CA ASP A 231 6.58 10.78 -1.45
C ASP A 231 6.38 10.01 -0.14
N ARG A 232 7.46 9.80 0.60
CA ARG A 232 7.48 8.96 1.80
C ARG A 232 7.91 9.75 3.03
N SER A 233 8.03 11.07 2.91
CA SER A 233 8.45 11.99 3.97
C SER A 233 7.53 11.94 5.19
N TYR A 234 6.24 11.64 4.98
CA TYR A 234 5.22 11.58 6.03
C TYR A 234 5.11 10.20 6.73
N CYS A 235 5.83 9.16 6.28
CA CYS A 235 5.73 7.83 6.89
C CYS A 235 6.09 7.85 8.38
N ALA A 236 7.16 8.55 8.76
CA ALA A 236 7.66 8.53 10.14
C ALA A 236 6.69 9.21 11.12
N SER A 237 6.11 10.36 10.73
CA SER A 237 5.10 11.07 11.53
C SER A 237 3.79 10.30 11.58
N ALA A 238 3.36 9.69 10.46
CA ALA A 238 2.15 8.85 10.44
C ALA A 238 2.27 7.64 11.37
N LEU A 239 3.43 6.95 11.35
CA LEU A 239 3.71 5.85 12.27
C LEU A 239 3.75 6.34 13.72
N ARG A 240 4.27 7.54 13.98
CA ARG A 240 4.30 8.13 15.33
C ARG A 240 2.90 8.38 15.87
N VAL A 241 2.04 9.07 15.12
CA VAL A 241 0.69 9.43 15.60
C VAL A 241 -0.21 8.20 15.76
N LEU A 242 0.01 7.14 14.96
CA LEU A 242 -0.73 5.89 15.10
C LEU A 242 -0.23 4.98 16.22
N GLU A 243 1.03 5.11 16.65
CA GLU A 243 1.67 4.19 17.60
C GLU A 243 0.84 3.92 18.86
N PRO A 244 0.28 4.92 19.56
CA PRO A 244 -0.49 4.67 20.77
C PRO A 244 -1.75 3.82 20.53
N HIS A 245 -2.42 4.04 19.39
CA HIS A 245 -3.61 3.29 18.99
C HIS A 245 -3.27 1.84 18.63
N ILE A 246 -2.16 1.62 17.91
CA ILE A 246 -1.68 0.28 17.55
C ILE A 246 -1.27 -0.50 18.79
N ARG A 247 -0.52 0.11 19.70
CA ARG A 247 -0.13 -0.54 20.96
C ARG A 247 -1.35 -0.92 21.78
N LYS A 248 -2.36 -0.02 21.88
CA LYS A 248 -3.62 -0.32 22.55
C LYS A 248 -4.33 -1.53 21.91
N ILE A 249 -4.50 -1.56 20.59
CA ILE A 249 -5.11 -2.70 19.88
C ILE A 249 -4.38 -4.00 20.19
N LEU A 250 -3.04 -4.00 20.10
CA LEU A 250 -2.24 -5.21 20.32
C LEU A 250 -2.29 -5.66 21.78
N SER A 251 -2.28 -4.73 22.74
CA SER A 251 -2.42 -5.04 24.16
C SER A 251 -3.81 -5.56 24.52
N ASP A 252 -4.87 -4.97 23.97
CA ASP A 252 -6.25 -5.40 24.20
C ASP A 252 -6.53 -6.79 23.59
N ALA A 253 -5.88 -7.12 22.47
CA ALA A 253 -5.99 -8.42 21.82
C ALA A 253 -5.05 -9.50 22.42
N GLY A 254 -3.96 -9.10 23.07
CA GLY A 254 -2.95 -10.00 23.61
C GLY A 254 -3.46 -10.89 24.76
N ASP A 255 -2.77 -12.01 24.97
CA ASP A 255 -3.06 -12.92 26.08
C ASP A 255 -2.76 -12.22 27.43
N SER A 256 -3.73 -12.26 28.35
CA SER A 256 -3.50 -11.75 29.70
C SER A 256 -2.51 -12.66 30.44
N PRO A 257 -1.69 -12.14 31.36
CA PRO A 257 -0.70 -12.93 32.11
C PRO A 257 -1.29 -14.09 32.96
N GLY A 258 -2.61 -14.20 33.07
CA GLY A 258 -3.31 -15.34 33.69
C GLY A 258 -3.68 -16.49 32.74
N ASP A 259 -3.61 -16.29 31.42
CA ASP A 259 -4.06 -17.26 30.41
C ASP A 259 -2.93 -18.19 29.90
N VAL A 260 -1.69 -17.96 30.35
CA VAL A 260 -0.59 -18.90 30.08
C VAL A 260 -0.73 -20.06 31.08
N PRO A 261 -0.94 -21.32 30.64
CA PRO A 261 -0.87 -22.45 31.56
C PRO A 261 0.52 -22.44 32.18
N GLN A 262 0.60 -22.18 33.49
CA GLN A 262 1.86 -22.15 34.22
C GLN A 262 2.59 -23.47 33.99
N ALA A 263 3.63 -23.45 33.15
CA ALA A 263 4.60 -24.51 33.10
C ALA A 263 5.19 -24.59 34.51
N LYS A 264 4.90 -25.69 35.23
CA LYS A 264 5.43 -25.95 36.57
C LYS A 264 6.92 -25.62 36.57
N ALA A 265 7.28 -24.55 37.27
CA ALA A 265 8.66 -24.18 37.47
C ALA A 265 9.38 -25.38 38.09
N ARG A 266 10.33 -25.96 37.37
CA ARG A 266 11.28 -26.90 37.98
C ARG A 266 12.07 -26.10 39.00
N SER A 267 11.86 -26.39 40.28
CA SER A 267 12.70 -25.88 41.35
C SER A 267 14.13 -26.33 41.11
N SER A 268 15.02 -25.40 40.75
CA SER A 268 16.45 -25.65 40.82
C SER A 268 16.83 -25.69 42.31
N SER A 269 17.02 -26.89 42.86
CA SER A 269 17.62 -27.05 44.18
C SER A 269 19.11 -26.72 44.07
N GLY A 270 19.52 -25.55 44.55
CA GLY A 270 20.92 -25.27 44.83
C GLY A 270 21.40 -26.06 46.05
N LEU A 271 22.64 -26.57 46.01
CA LEU A 271 23.30 -27.14 47.19
C LEU A 271 23.55 -26.01 48.22
N LEU A 272 23.28 -26.31 49.50
CA LEU A 272 23.42 -25.44 50.68
C LEU A 272 22.36 -24.34 50.85
N GLY A 273 21.15 -24.78 51.19
CA GLY A 273 20.37 -24.39 52.38
C GLY A 273 20.56 -23.04 53.10
N GLU A 274 20.79 -21.91 52.43
CA GLU A 274 20.63 -20.59 53.04
C GLU A 274 19.60 -19.74 52.27
N ALA A 275 18.52 -19.38 52.97
CA ALA A 275 17.48 -18.49 52.45
C ALA A 275 17.92 -17.03 52.63
N LEU A 276 18.29 -16.38 51.53
CA LEU A 276 18.42 -14.93 51.48
C LEU A 276 17.01 -14.30 51.45
N PRO A 277 16.73 -13.27 52.28
CA PRO A 277 15.46 -12.56 52.23
C PRO A 277 15.29 -11.92 50.86
N GLN A 278 14.21 -12.29 50.16
CA GLN A 278 13.76 -11.62 48.94
C GLN A 278 13.52 -10.14 49.24
N GLN A 279 14.48 -9.29 48.87
CA GLN A 279 14.18 -7.90 48.58
C GLN A 279 13.09 -7.92 47.49
N LYS A 280 11.90 -7.40 47.83
CA LYS A 280 10.88 -7.01 46.85
C LYS A 280 11.49 -5.95 45.95
N GLY A 281 12.22 -6.39 44.93
CA GLY A 281 12.60 -5.55 43.81
C GLY A 281 11.31 -5.02 43.22
N VAL A 282 11.18 -3.69 43.22
CA VAL A 282 10.21 -3.00 42.37
C VAL A 282 10.42 -3.57 40.97
N ALA A 283 9.45 -4.35 40.49
CA ALA A 283 9.49 -4.87 39.14
C ALA A 283 9.49 -3.65 38.23
N VAL A 284 10.65 -3.30 37.68
CA VAL A 284 10.73 -2.39 36.55
C VAL A 284 10.01 -3.12 35.43
N VAL A 285 8.73 -2.81 35.26
CA VAL A 285 7.94 -3.31 34.13
C VAL A 285 8.61 -2.74 32.90
N ARG A 286 9.50 -3.52 32.28
CA ARG A 286 10.13 -3.15 31.02
C ARG A 286 9.01 -3.01 30.02
N GLU A 287 8.80 -1.78 29.55
CA GLU A 287 7.76 -1.52 28.57
C GLU A 287 8.05 -2.38 27.33
N LEU A 288 7.09 -3.25 26.97
CA LEU A 288 7.23 -4.18 25.85
C LEU A 288 7.33 -3.38 24.56
N ARG A 289 8.22 -3.81 23.66
CA ARG A 289 8.29 -3.21 22.32
C ARG A 289 7.04 -3.61 21.55
N THR A 290 6.62 -2.79 20.60
CA THR A 290 5.37 -3.04 19.84
C THR A 290 5.43 -4.39 19.11
N GLU A 291 6.60 -4.82 18.65
CA GLU A 291 6.82 -6.14 18.05
C GLU A 291 6.61 -7.30 19.04
N ASP A 292 6.93 -7.10 20.31
CA ASP A 292 6.74 -8.12 21.35
C ASP A 292 5.26 -8.30 21.69
N LEU A 293 4.44 -7.24 21.54
CA LEU A 293 2.98 -7.30 21.73
C LEU A 293 2.28 -8.14 20.65
N VAL A 294 2.75 -8.07 19.40
CA VAL A 294 2.20 -8.88 18.31
C VAL A 294 2.33 -10.38 18.60
N ALA A 295 3.45 -10.78 19.22
CA ALA A 295 3.72 -12.18 19.56
C ALA A 295 2.84 -12.72 20.70
N GLN A 296 2.14 -11.85 21.44
CA GLN A 296 1.24 -12.24 22.54
C GLN A 296 -0.17 -12.57 22.08
N ILE A 297 -0.49 -12.40 20.81
CA ILE A 297 -1.83 -12.68 20.29
C ILE A 297 -1.88 -14.14 19.82
N SER A 298 -2.49 -15.00 20.63
CA SER A 298 -2.76 -16.40 20.26
C SER A 298 -4.13 -16.56 19.59
N ASP A 299 -5.13 -15.79 20.04
CA ASP A 299 -6.48 -15.76 19.50
C ASP A 299 -6.67 -14.59 18.52
N PHE A 300 -6.51 -14.87 17.23
CA PHE A 300 -6.64 -13.88 16.17
C PHE A 300 -8.07 -13.35 15.97
N ALA A 301 -9.10 -13.99 16.54
CA ALA A 301 -10.48 -13.51 16.46
C ALA A 301 -10.70 -12.25 17.29
N ARG A 302 -9.83 -11.97 18.27
CA ARG A 302 -9.84 -10.73 19.07
C ARG A 302 -9.51 -9.47 18.26
N VAL A 303 -8.90 -9.64 17.08
CA VAL A 303 -8.61 -8.54 16.16
C VAL A 303 -9.82 -8.34 15.25
N ASP A 304 -10.67 -7.37 15.59
CA ASP A 304 -11.85 -7.03 14.82
C ASP A 304 -11.51 -6.38 13.46
N ALA A 305 -12.55 -6.08 12.67
CA ALA A 305 -12.37 -5.52 11.33
C ALA A 305 -11.71 -4.13 11.35
N LYS A 306 -12.10 -3.28 12.29
CA LYS A 306 -11.56 -1.92 12.43
C LYS A 306 -10.07 -1.96 12.80
N SER A 307 -9.73 -2.82 13.75
CA SER A 307 -8.36 -3.06 14.20
C SER A 307 -7.50 -3.63 13.07
N THR A 308 -8.06 -4.58 12.30
CA THR A 308 -7.40 -5.16 11.12
C THR A 308 -7.02 -4.08 10.11
N ALA A 309 -7.95 -3.18 9.77
CA ALA A 309 -7.68 -2.10 8.82
C ALA A 309 -6.58 -1.15 9.31
N LEU A 310 -6.60 -0.82 10.60
CA LEU A 310 -5.60 0.06 11.18
C LEU A 310 -4.21 -0.58 11.24
N LEU A 311 -4.14 -1.86 11.62
CA LEU A 311 -2.91 -2.66 11.62
C LEU A 311 -2.34 -2.82 10.22
N ALA A 312 -3.20 -3.05 9.21
CA ALA A 312 -2.79 -3.15 7.81
C ALA A 312 -2.22 -1.82 7.29
N MET A 313 -2.89 -0.69 7.56
CA MET A 313 -2.38 0.63 7.18
C MET A 313 -1.03 0.92 7.87
N TYR A 314 -0.94 0.66 9.18
CA TYR A 314 0.29 0.87 9.93
C TYR A 314 1.45 0.01 9.43
N ALA A 315 1.26 -1.30 9.26
CA ALA A 315 2.29 -2.20 8.74
C ALA A 315 2.68 -1.85 7.28
N GLY A 316 1.73 -1.35 6.48
CA GLY A 316 1.99 -0.84 5.14
C GLY A 316 2.86 0.42 5.15
N LEU A 317 2.61 1.36 6.07
CA LEU A 317 3.50 2.52 6.30
C LEU A 317 4.89 2.09 6.75
N VAL A 318 5.00 1.04 7.59
CA VAL A 318 6.31 0.47 7.95
C VAL A 318 7.01 -0.06 6.70
N ASN A 319 6.35 -0.87 5.87
CA ASN A 319 6.93 -1.36 4.61
C ASN A 319 7.46 -0.22 3.73
N TRP A 320 6.67 0.83 3.54
CA TRP A 320 7.09 2.00 2.76
C TRP A 320 8.28 2.73 3.38
N SER A 321 8.34 2.81 4.71
CA SER A 321 9.50 3.38 5.41
C SER A 321 10.79 2.56 5.22
N LEU A 322 10.67 1.22 5.12
CA LEU A 322 11.80 0.33 4.84
C LEU A 322 12.29 0.50 3.40
N ILE A 323 11.36 0.52 2.44
CA ILE A 323 11.66 0.74 1.02
C ILE A 323 12.36 2.09 0.80
N ALA A 324 11.98 3.12 1.58
CA ALA A 324 12.60 4.43 1.53
C ALA A 324 13.92 4.56 2.30
N ASN A 325 14.37 3.49 2.97
CA ASN A 325 15.50 3.51 3.89
C ASN A 325 15.37 4.55 5.03
N LEU A 326 14.13 4.92 5.39
CA LEU A 326 13.85 5.81 6.53
C LEU A 326 13.94 5.05 7.85
N LYS A 327 13.69 3.73 7.83
CA LYS A 327 13.74 2.81 8.97
C LYS A 327 12.99 3.34 10.19
N ALA A 328 11.81 3.91 9.97
CA ALA A 328 11.01 4.52 11.02
C ALA A 328 10.58 3.50 12.09
N ARG A 329 10.46 2.21 11.72
CA ARG A 329 10.20 1.06 12.60
C ARG A 329 10.99 -0.16 12.14
N SER A 330 11.05 -1.18 13.00
CA SER A 330 11.76 -2.42 12.71
C SER A 330 11.05 -3.25 11.61
N PRO A 331 11.80 -3.96 10.74
CA PRO A 331 11.20 -4.91 9.82
C PRO A 331 10.46 -6.05 10.53
N ALA A 332 10.94 -6.44 11.71
CA ALA A 332 10.33 -7.47 12.55
C ALA A 332 8.87 -7.12 12.91
N LEU A 333 8.59 -5.85 13.20
CA LEU A 333 7.24 -5.37 13.48
C LEU A 333 6.29 -5.58 12.30
N ALA A 334 6.68 -5.14 11.10
CA ALA A 334 5.86 -5.31 9.89
C ALA A 334 5.64 -6.79 9.56
N ILE A 335 6.71 -7.60 9.60
CA ILE A 335 6.63 -9.05 9.37
C ILE A 335 5.70 -9.72 10.38
N GLY A 336 5.78 -9.33 11.66
CA GLY A 336 4.91 -9.83 12.72
C GLY A 336 3.44 -9.52 12.45
N ILE A 337 3.11 -8.26 12.17
CA ILE A 337 1.73 -7.85 11.89
C ILE A 337 1.20 -8.57 10.66
N TRP A 338 1.94 -8.63 9.56
CA TRP A 338 1.47 -9.29 8.34
C TRP A 338 1.28 -10.80 8.51
N LYS A 339 2.15 -11.49 9.27
CA LYS A 339 1.95 -12.90 9.62
C LYS A 339 0.71 -13.12 10.47
N MET A 340 0.48 -12.26 11.46
CA MET A 340 -0.72 -12.31 12.29
C MET A 340 -1.98 -12.10 11.45
N LEU A 341 -1.99 -11.09 10.57
CA LEU A 341 -3.13 -10.83 9.67
C LEU A 341 -3.36 -11.98 8.68
N GLU A 342 -2.30 -12.56 8.12
CA GLU A 342 -2.41 -13.77 7.29
C GLU A 342 -3.11 -14.92 8.04
N ARG A 343 -2.70 -15.17 9.30
CA ARG A 343 -3.31 -16.21 10.13
C ARG A 343 -4.76 -15.90 10.49
N ARG A 344 -5.08 -14.64 10.77
CA ARG A 344 -6.46 -14.19 10.93
C ARG A 344 -7.30 -14.59 9.73
N PHE A 345 -6.92 -14.18 8.51
CA PHE A 345 -7.71 -14.48 7.30
C PHE A 345 -7.75 -15.96 6.94
N GLU A 346 -6.73 -16.75 7.32
CA GLU A 346 -6.77 -18.21 7.18
C GLU A 346 -7.84 -18.86 8.07
N LEU A 347 -8.01 -18.35 9.29
CA LEU A 347 -8.93 -18.93 10.27
C LEU A 347 -10.33 -18.33 10.22
N SER A 348 -10.47 -17.05 9.87
CA SER A 348 -11.70 -16.26 10.05
C SER A 348 -12.59 -16.13 8.81
N LEU A 349 -12.62 -17.10 7.89
CA LEU A 349 -13.40 -17.05 6.64
C LEU A 349 -13.16 -15.78 5.78
N GLY A 350 -11.96 -15.19 5.85
CA GLY A 350 -11.58 -14.08 4.97
C GLY A 350 -11.56 -14.51 3.51
N SER A 351 -11.73 -13.57 2.58
CA SER A 351 -11.64 -13.92 1.17
C SER A 351 -10.21 -14.41 0.84
N PRO A 352 -10.03 -15.35 -0.10
CA PRO A 352 -8.70 -15.77 -0.52
C PRO A 352 -7.81 -14.60 -0.98
N VAL A 353 -8.43 -13.54 -1.50
CA VAL A 353 -7.75 -12.34 -1.99
C VAL A 353 -7.22 -11.49 -0.83
N ASP A 354 -7.97 -11.36 0.27
CA ASP A 354 -7.51 -10.66 1.49
C ASP A 354 -6.27 -11.32 2.07
N ARG A 355 -6.31 -12.66 2.16
CA ARG A 355 -5.17 -13.45 2.59
C ARG A 355 -3.99 -13.29 1.62
N ALA A 356 -4.25 -13.26 0.31
CA ALA A 356 -3.20 -13.05 -0.69
C ALA A 356 -2.55 -11.67 -0.57
N LEU A 357 -3.32 -10.61 -0.31
CA LEU A 357 -2.81 -9.27 -0.07
C LEU A 357 -1.94 -9.23 1.20
N ALA A 358 -2.36 -9.86 2.29
CA ALA A 358 -1.54 -9.99 3.50
C ALA A 358 -0.21 -10.72 3.23
N ILE A 359 -0.25 -11.83 2.49
CA ILE A 359 0.96 -12.59 2.09
C ILE A 359 1.86 -11.76 1.18
N CYS A 360 1.29 -11.01 0.23
CA CYS A 360 2.02 -10.10 -0.66
C CYS A 360 2.76 -9.04 0.16
N LYS A 361 2.11 -8.45 1.16
CA LYS A 361 2.72 -7.41 2.01
C LYS A 361 3.71 -7.96 3.03
N LEU A 362 3.50 -9.19 3.50
CA LEU A 362 4.51 -9.96 4.25
C LEU A 362 5.77 -10.16 3.41
N ALA A 363 5.62 -10.61 2.16
CA ALA A 363 6.74 -10.82 1.25
C ALA A 363 7.51 -9.52 0.98
N GLU A 364 6.80 -8.41 0.79
CA GLU A 364 7.39 -7.06 0.63
C GLU A 364 8.25 -6.67 1.84
N ALA A 365 7.75 -6.87 3.06
CA ALA A 365 8.49 -6.61 4.29
C ALA A 365 9.74 -7.49 4.41
N MET A 366 9.61 -8.79 4.08
CA MET A 366 10.72 -9.74 4.13
C MET A 366 11.82 -9.41 3.14
N VAL A 367 11.46 -9.05 1.91
CA VAL A 367 12.44 -8.67 0.87
C VAL A 367 13.13 -7.35 1.21
N ALA A 368 12.39 -6.35 1.70
CA ALA A 368 12.98 -5.09 2.15
C ALA A 368 13.98 -5.31 3.30
N SER A 369 13.62 -6.15 4.28
CA SER A 369 14.51 -6.52 5.38
C SER A 369 15.75 -7.27 4.89
N GLY A 370 15.57 -8.26 4.00
CA GLY A 370 16.68 -9.05 3.48
C GLY A 370 17.65 -8.23 2.64
N LYS A 371 17.19 -7.21 1.91
CA LYS A 371 18.08 -6.26 1.23
C LYS A 371 18.90 -5.44 2.21
N ASP A 372 18.26 -4.94 3.26
CA ASP A 372 18.92 -4.10 4.27
C ASP A 372 19.98 -4.87 5.05
N SER A 373 19.74 -6.16 5.29
CA SER A 373 20.67 -7.05 6.00
C SER A 373 21.58 -7.87 5.08
N GLU A 374 21.52 -7.64 3.76
CA GLU A 374 22.21 -8.45 2.73
C GLU A 374 21.99 -9.98 2.90
N ASP A 375 20.78 -10.38 3.33
CA ASP A 375 20.39 -11.78 3.56
C ASP A 375 19.57 -12.33 2.38
N ALA A 376 20.26 -12.99 1.45
CA ALA A 376 19.63 -13.65 0.30
C ALA A 376 18.60 -14.72 0.70
N LYS A 377 18.77 -15.44 1.82
CA LYS A 377 17.81 -16.48 2.25
C LYS A 377 16.50 -15.87 2.70
N MET A 378 16.56 -14.71 3.36
CA MET A 378 15.37 -13.96 3.73
C MET A 378 14.61 -13.47 2.50
N ILE A 379 15.33 -12.98 1.48
CA ILE A 379 14.75 -12.58 0.19
C ILE A 379 14.11 -13.77 -0.53
N GLU A 380 14.78 -14.92 -0.58
CA GLU A 380 14.25 -16.15 -1.18
C GLU A 380 12.98 -16.63 -0.47
N SER A 381 12.94 -16.51 0.86
CA SER A 381 11.74 -16.79 1.66
C SER A 381 10.60 -15.82 1.31
N GLY A 382 10.91 -14.54 1.10
CA GLY A 382 9.95 -13.56 0.58
C GLY A 382 9.46 -13.90 -0.84
N ALA A 383 10.35 -14.32 -1.74
CA ALA A 383 9.98 -14.79 -3.08
C ALA A 383 9.03 -16.01 -3.01
N ALA A 384 9.23 -16.92 -2.06
CA ALA A 384 8.31 -18.03 -1.84
C ALA A 384 6.91 -17.55 -1.41
N GLN A 385 6.81 -16.52 -0.57
CA GLN A 385 5.53 -15.92 -0.20
C GLN A 385 4.85 -15.25 -1.39
N TYR A 386 5.57 -14.51 -2.24
CA TYR A 386 4.98 -13.94 -3.46
C TYR A 386 4.42 -15.02 -4.40
N ARG A 387 5.13 -16.14 -4.58
CA ARG A 387 4.61 -17.27 -5.38
C ARG A 387 3.29 -17.80 -4.80
N ARG A 388 3.21 -17.92 -3.47
CA ARG A 388 2.00 -18.36 -2.77
C ARG A 388 0.85 -17.36 -2.88
N ALA A 389 1.12 -16.06 -2.82
CA ALA A 389 0.11 -15.04 -3.08
C ALA A 389 -0.43 -15.14 -4.52
N LEU A 390 0.45 -15.29 -5.52
CA LEU A 390 0.03 -15.41 -6.93
C LEU A 390 -0.90 -16.60 -7.21
N THR A 391 -0.81 -17.70 -6.45
CA THR A 391 -1.74 -18.84 -6.62
C THR A 391 -3.16 -18.53 -6.16
N MET A 392 -3.35 -17.46 -5.39
CA MET A 392 -4.63 -17.06 -4.81
C MET A 392 -5.25 -15.85 -5.53
N VAL A 393 -4.47 -15.14 -6.35
CA VAL A 393 -4.90 -13.91 -7.02
C VAL A 393 -5.37 -14.21 -8.44
N ASN A 394 -6.64 -13.92 -8.73
CA ASN A 394 -7.16 -13.91 -10.10
C ASN A 394 -6.64 -12.68 -10.86
N ASN A 395 -5.94 -12.89 -11.98
CA ASN A 395 -5.31 -11.82 -12.75
C ASN A 395 -6.25 -10.87 -13.49
N ARG A 396 -7.51 -11.28 -13.75
CA ARG A 396 -8.52 -10.43 -14.40
C ARG A 396 -9.32 -9.64 -13.36
N ALA A 397 -9.74 -10.30 -12.28
CA ALA A 397 -10.54 -9.67 -11.24
C ALA A 397 -9.71 -8.76 -10.31
N HIS A 398 -8.42 -9.06 -10.14
CA HIS A 398 -7.53 -8.36 -9.20
C HIS A 398 -6.23 -7.95 -9.90
N ALA A 399 -6.35 -7.35 -11.10
CA ALA A 399 -5.22 -6.99 -11.94
C ALA A 399 -4.13 -6.16 -11.23
N PRO A 400 -4.47 -5.12 -10.42
CA PRO A 400 -3.45 -4.36 -9.68
C PRO A 400 -2.69 -5.20 -8.65
N LEU A 401 -3.40 -6.04 -7.87
CA LEU A 401 -2.78 -6.93 -6.89
C LEU A 401 -1.89 -7.97 -7.58
N TYR A 402 -2.37 -8.59 -8.67
CA TYR A 402 -1.56 -9.52 -9.43
C TYR A 402 -0.26 -8.88 -9.91
N ALA A 403 -0.35 -7.69 -10.51
CA ALA A 403 0.81 -7.01 -11.06
C ALA A 403 1.82 -6.64 -9.98
N ILE A 404 1.40 -6.13 -8.82
CA ILE A 404 2.33 -5.79 -7.73
C ILE A 404 2.96 -7.05 -7.10
N THR A 405 2.21 -8.16 -6.98
CA THR A 405 2.74 -9.43 -6.49
C THR A 405 3.74 -10.05 -7.48
N ALA A 406 3.44 -10.00 -8.79
CA ALA A 406 4.33 -10.48 -9.84
C ALA A 406 5.61 -9.64 -9.93
N TYR A 407 5.47 -8.31 -9.88
CA TYR A 407 6.60 -7.39 -9.74
C TYR A 407 7.46 -7.77 -8.54
N GLY A 408 6.86 -7.92 -7.35
CA GLY A 408 7.57 -8.26 -6.12
C GLY A 408 8.30 -9.59 -6.19
N LEU A 409 7.71 -10.62 -6.82
CA LEU A 409 8.37 -11.91 -7.05
C LEU A 409 9.64 -11.75 -7.89
N ALA A 410 9.52 -11.12 -9.06
CA ALA A 410 10.64 -10.96 -9.97
C ALA A 410 11.75 -10.10 -9.33
N GLU A 411 11.35 -9.04 -8.64
CA GLU A 411 12.25 -8.14 -7.92
C GLU A 411 13.00 -8.84 -6.77
N ALA A 412 12.35 -9.75 -6.04
CA ALA A 412 12.99 -10.58 -5.04
C ALA A 412 14.06 -11.51 -5.67
N ILE A 413 13.76 -12.14 -6.80
CA ILE A 413 14.71 -13.01 -7.51
C ILE A 413 15.92 -12.20 -8.00
N VAL A 414 15.69 -11.02 -8.58
CA VAL A 414 16.76 -10.10 -9.01
C VAL A 414 17.64 -9.71 -7.82
N SER A 415 17.02 -9.34 -6.70
CA SER A 415 17.75 -8.89 -5.51
C SER A 415 18.60 -10.01 -4.90
N ALA A 416 18.07 -11.23 -4.83
CA ALA A 416 18.83 -12.39 -4.36
C ALA A 416 20.01 -12.71 -5.29
N ALA A 417 19.83 -12.57 -6.62
CA ALA A 417 20.92 -12.76 -7.57
C ALA A 417 22.04 -11.73 -7.38
N ILE A 418 21.69 -10.45 -7.18
CA ILE A 418 22.65 -9.38 -6.92
C ILE A 418 23.43 -9.62 -5.63
N ILE A 419 22.75 -9.99 -4.53
CA ILE A 419 23.42 -10.25 -3.24
C ILE A 419 24.35 -11.46 -3.31
N ASN A 420 23.97 -12.49 -4.06
CA ASN A 420 24.80 -13.68 -4.25
C ASN A 420 25.90 -13.48 -5.32
N ASP A 421 26.02 -12.30 -5.91
CA ASP A 421 26.96 -11.97 -7.00
C ASP A 421 26.86 -12.95 -8.19
N VAL A 422 25.62 -13.30 -8.57
CA VAL A 422 25.34 -14.16 -9.72
C VAL A 422 24.57 -13.39 -10.79
N THR A 423 24.73 -13.84 -12.05
CA THR A 423 23.96 -13.28 -13.17
C THR A 423 22.46 -13.40 -12.91
N ILE A 424 21.71 -12.33 -13.21
CA ILE A 424 20.26 -12.33 -13.03
C ILE A 424 19.65 -13.36 -13.99
N PRO A 425 18.80 -14.29 -13.53
CA PRO A 425 18.18 -15.28 -14.39
C PRO A 425 17.04 -14.65 -15.22
N ASP A 426 17.39 -14.01 -16.34
CA ASP A 426 16.48 -13.33 -17.27
C ASP A 426 15.29 -14.19 -17.71
N THR A 427 15.55 -15.46 -18.05
CA THR A 427 14.53 -16.47 -18.42
C THR A 427 13.46 -16.67 -17.35
N GLN A 428 13.76 -16.36 -16.09
CA GLN A 428 12.83 -16.49 -14.97
C GLN A 428 12.10 -15.18 -14.67
N VAL A 429 12.78 -14.03 -14.75
CA VAL A 429 12.23 -12.75 -14.27
C VAL A 429 11.59 -11.91 -15.37
N VAL A 430 12.11 -11.95 -16.60
CA VAL A 430 11.58 -11.15 -17.72
C VAL A 430 10.13 -11.50 -18.04
N PRO A 431 9.73 -12.78 -18.16
CA PRO A 431 8.34 -13.12 -18.45
C PRO A 431 7.37 -12.68 -17.35
N VAL A 432 7.83 -12.66 -16.09
CA VAL A 432 7.01 -12.25 -14.94
C VAL A 432 6.78 -10.73 -14.96
N PHE A 433 7.82 -9.93 -15.22
CA PHE A 433 7.67 -8.49 -15.41
C PHE A 433 6.77 -8.16 -16.60
N GLN A 434 6.96 -8.82 -17.74
CA GLN A 434 6.12 -8.62 -18.93
C GLN A 434 4.66 -8.99 -18.68
N ALA A 435 4.38 -10.07 -17.93
CA ALA A 435 3.03 -10.42 -17.54
C ALA A 435 2.39 -9.33 -16.66
N ALA A 436 3.11 -8.79 -15.68
CA ALA A 436 2.64 -7.70 -14.84
C ALA A 436 2.31 -6.43 -15.66
N LEU A 437 3.19 -6.05 -16.60
CA LEU A 437 2.99 -4.91 -17.51
C LEU A 437 1.82 -5.10 -18.48
N LYS A 438 1.51 -6.35 -18.86
CA LYS A 438 0.37 -6.68 -19.74
C LYS A 438 -0.96 -6.61 -18.98
N ILE A 439 -0.98 -7.00 -17.71
CA ILE A 439 -2.20 -7.09 -16.90
C ILE A 439 -2.58 -5.75 -16.30
N CYS A 440 -1.61 -4.97 -15.86
CA CYS A 440 -1.84 -3.67 -15.25
C CYS A 440 -1.34 -2.60 -16.20
N ALA A 441 -2.23 -1.82 -16.81
CA ALA A 441 -1.86 -0.82 -17.81
C ALA A 441 -1.33 0.48 -17.17
N ARG A 442 -0.43 1.17 -17.89
CA ARG A 442 0.12 2.49 -17.50
C ARG A 442 -0.99 3.52 -17.22
N ARG A 443 -2.06 3.53 -18.01
CA ARG A 443 -3.16 4.47 -17.85
C ARG A 443 -3.87 4.34 -16.50
N ASP A 444 -4.05 3.11 -16.02
CA ASP A 444 -4.85 2.85 -14.83
C ASP A 444 -4.01 2.96 -13.56
N ASN A 445 -2.76 2.47 -13.59
CA ASN A 445 -1.85 2.51 -12.45
C ASN A 445 -0.43 2.88 -12.91
N PRO A 446 -0.19 4.15 -13.28
CA PRO A 446 1.08 4.59 -13.89
C PRO A 446 2.28 4.32 -12.99
N TYR A 447 2.11 4.41 -11.67
CA TYR A 447 3.18 4.14 -10.72
C TYR A 447 3.61 2.67 -10.69
N ILE A 448 2.66 1.73 -10.60
CA ILE A 448 2.96 0.28 -10.57
C ILE A 448 3.58 -0.13 -11.91
N TRP A 449 3.03 0.35 -13.01
CA TRP A 449 3.57 0.11 -14.34
C TRP A 449 5.00 0.65 -14.47
N GLY A 450 5.23 1.91 -14.08
CA GLY A 450 6.55 2.56 -14.13
C GLY A 450 7.59 1.82 -13.30
N ARG A 451 7.25 1.39 -12.08
CA ARG A 451 8.14 0.56 -11.23
C ARG A 451 8.50 -0.77 -11.87
N THR A 452 7.52 -1.41 -12.49
CA THR A 452 7.72 -2.70 -13.15
C THR A 452 8.62 -2.55 -14.38
N MET A 453 8.38 -1.53 -15.21
CA MET A 453 9.20 -1.25 -16.39
C MET A 453 10.62 -0.83 -16.02
N PHE A 454 10.78 -0.02 -14.97
CA PHE A 454 12.09 0.37 -14.43
C PHE A 454 12.89 -0.85 -13.96
N ALA A 455 12.26 -1.77 -13.23
CA ALA A 455 12.92 -2.99 -12.76
C ALA A 455 13.31 -3.93 -13.91
N LEU A 456 12.42 -4.12 -14.89
CA LEU A 456 12.73 -4.87 -16.12
C LEU A 456 13.92 -4.26 -16.87
N SER A 457 13.93 -2.93 -17.01
CA SER A 457 15.03 -2.20 -17.66
C SER A 457 16.34 -2.36 -16.92
N THR A 458 16.29 -2.43 -15.59
CA THR A 458 17.46 -2.70 -14.74
C THR A 458 18.01 -4.11 -14.99
N VAL A 459 17.16 -5.13 -15.17
CA VAL A 459 17.61 -6.48 -15.55
C VAL A 459 18.35 -6.46 -16.89
N TYR A 460 17.75 -5.83 -17.90
CA TYR A 460 18.36 -5.70 -19.22
C TYR A 460 19.67 -4.92 -19.20
N LEU A 461 19.76 -3.85 -18.41
CA LEU A 461 20.98 -3.08 -18.24
C LEU A 461 22.09 -3.94 -17.61
N THR A 462 21.78 -4.62 -16.50
CA THR A 462 22.77 -5.42 -15.77
C THR A 462 23.28 -6.57 -16.65
N ASN A 463 22.39 -7.43 -17.15
CA ASN A 463 22.79 -8.57 -17.96
C ASN A 463 23.40 -8.14 -19.31
N GLY A 464 22.83 -7.11 -19.96
CA GLY A 464 23.39 -6.55 -21.19
C GLY A 464 24.80 -5.98 -21.00
N THR A 465 25.09 -5.41 -19.83
CA THR A 465 26.46 -4.97 -19.49
C THR A 465 27.39 -6.16 -19.30
N VAL A 466 26.98 -7.18 -18.54
CA VAL A 466 27.79 -8.40 -18.31
C VAL A 466 28.11 -9.11 -19.63
N HIS A 467 27.13 -9.27 -20.50
CA HIS A 467 27.28 -10.00 -21.77
C HIS A 467 27.71 -9.12 -22.95
N LYS A 468 27.85 -7.79 -22.74
CA LYS A 468 28.08 -6.80 -23.80
C LYS A 468 27.02 -6.88 -24.92
N ASP A 469 25.79 -7.21 -24.55
CA ASP A 469 24.66 -7.38 -25.47
C ASP A 469 24.00 -6.02 -25.74
N VAL A 470 24.27 -5.47 -26.93
CA VAL A 470 23.74 -4.18 -27.37
C VAL A 470 22.21 -4.19 -27.54
N GLN A 471 21.59 -5.34 -27.85
CA GLN A 471 20.14 -5.43 -27.99
C GLN A 471 19.45 -5.37 -26.62
N MET A 472 20.00 -6.05 -25.61
CA MET A 472 19.52 -5.91 -24.23
C MET A 472 19.69 -4.48 -23.73
N LEU A 473 20.85 -3.85 -23.98
CA LEU A 473 21.08 -2.46 -23.59
C LEU A 473 20.11 -1.49 -24.31
N SER A 474 19.83 -1.69 -25.59
CA SER A 474 18.82 -0.89 -26.33
C SER A 474 17.43 -1.04 -25.69
N SER A 475 17.06 -2.26 -25.31
CA SER A 475 15.79 -2.56 -24.61
C SER A 475 15.73 -1.87 -23.24
N ALA A 476 16.82 -1.90 -22.47
CA ALA A 476 16.94 -1.20 -21.20
C ALA A 476 16.74 0.31 -21.36
N ARG A 477 17.37 0.92 -22.38
CA ARG A 477 17.24 2.35 -22.66
C ARG A 477 15.79 2.75 -22.94
N MET A 478 15.12 2.03 -23.85
CA MET A 478 13.71 2.30 -24.18
C MET A 478 12.84 2.18 -22.94
N GLY A 479 13.07 1.15 -22.12
CA GLY A 479 12.31 0.94 -20.90
C GLY A 479 12.55 1.99 -19.81
N PHE A 480 13.76 2.52 -19.68
CA PHE A 480 14.01 3.67 -18.80
C PHE A 480 13.27 4.92 -19.27
N SER A 481 13.19 5.17 -20.58
CA SER A 481 12.37 6.26 -21.12
C SER A 481 10.89 6.08 -20.80
N GLN A 482 10.34 4.89 -21.03
CA GLN A 482 8.92 4.63 -20.76
C GLN A 482 8.58 4.70 -19.27
N SER A 483 9.46 4.18 -18.41
CA SER A 483 9.29 4.28 -16.96
C SER A 483 9.37 5.72 -16.47
N TYR A 484 10.24 6.57 -17.06
CA TYR A 484 10.27 8.00 -16.77
C TYR A 484 8.91 8.65 -17.00
N GLU A 485 8.32 8.46 -18.17
CA GLU A 485 7.03 9.06 -18.51
C GLU A 485 5.91 8.54 -17.59
N ALA A 486 5.88 7.23 -17.31
CA ALA A 486 4.92 6.65 -16.38
C ALA A 486 5.08 7.22 -14.95
N PHE A 487 6.31 7.48 -14.49
CA PHE A 487 6.52 8.15 -13.21
C PHE A 487 6.09 9.61 -13.24
N MET A 488 6.23 10.31 -14.36
CA MET A 488 5.70 11.67 -14.51
C MET A 488 4.18 11.67 -14.46
N ASP A 489 3.50 10.74 -15.13
CA ASP A 489 2.04 10.57 -15.05
C ASP A 489 1.56 10.27 -13.63
N ALA A 490 2.38 9.53 -12.86
CA ALA A 490 2.13 9.21 -11.47
C ALA A 490 2.45 10.34 -10.48
N GLY A 491 3.07 11.44 -10.94
CA GLY A 491 3.59 12.52 -10.08
C GLY A 491 4.84 12.13 -9.28
N ALA A 492 5.45 10.97 -9.58
CA ALA A 492 6.57 10.38 -8.85
C ALA A 492 7.93 10.93 -9.29
N LYS A 493 8.16 12.23 -9.08
CA LYS A 493 9.35 12.96 -9.54
C LYS A 493 10.68 12.30 -9.14
N GLY A 494 10.78 11.75 -7.92
CA GLY A 494 11.98 11.06 -7.46
C GLY A 494 12.28 9.79 -8.27
N ALA A 495 11.26 8.99 -8.55
CA ALA A 495 11.38 7.79 -9.38
C ALA A 495 11.65 8.13 -10.85
N ALA A 496 11.04 9.19 -11.38
CA ALA A 496 11.33 9.71 -12.71
C ALA A 496 12.82 10.08 -12.85
N ARG A 497 13.40 10.79 -11.87
CA ARG A 497 14.84 11.09 -11.87
C ARG A 497 15.72 9.83 -11.90
N ALA A 498 15.36 8.80 -11.13
CA ALA A 498 16.06 7.53 -11.16
C ALA A 498 16.00 6.86 -12.54
N ALA A 499 14.82 6.86 -13.19
CA ALA A 499 14.64 6.36 -14.55
C ALA A 499 15.50 7.12 -15.57
N SER A 500 15.53 8.45 -15.49
CA SER A 500 16.41 9.28 -16.33
C SER A 500 17.90 8.96 -16.12
N GLY A 501 18.31 8.73 -14.87
CA GLY A 501 19.69 8.29 -14.58
C GLY A 501 20.02 6.92 -15.19
N GLY A 502 19.08 5.97 -15.14
CA GLY A 502 19.20 4.65 -15.79
C GLY A 502 19.32 4.76 -17.32
N PHE A 503 18.53 5.65 -17.93
CA PHE A 503 18.60 5.95 -19.37
C PHE A 503 20.00 6.43 -19.76
N THR A 504 20.51 7.47 -19.10
CA THR A 504 21.83 8.06 -19.39
C THR A 504 22.96 7.05 -19.18
N ARG A 505 22.88 6.25 -18.11
CA ARG A 505 23.87 5.19 -17.86
C ARG A 505 23.91 4.18 -19.00
N THR A 506 22.75 3.78 -19.49
CA THR A 506 22.63 2.81 -20.59
C THR A 506 23.18 3.37 -21.90
N GLU A 507 22.85 4.62 -22.24
CA GLU A 507 23.39 5.31 -23.42
C GLU A 507 24.91 5.41 -23.41
N ASN A 508 25.49 5.74 -22.26
CA ASN A 508 26.94 5.82 -22.11
C ASN A 508 27.61 4.46 -22.38
N ILE A 509 27.03 3.36 -21.89
CA ILE A 509 27.57 2.01 -22.11
C ILE A 509 27.46 1.62 -23.59
N ILE A 510 26.31 1.87 -24.23
CA ILE A 510 26.12 1.60 -25.67
C ILE A 510 27.15 2.37 -26.50
N SER A 511 27.33 3.66 -26.21
CA SER A 511 28.32 4.52 -26.88
C SER A 511 29.75 3.99 -26.71
N GLN A 512 30.13 3.58 -25.49
CA GLN A 512 31.44 2.99 -25.23
C GLN A 512 31.67 1.67 -26.00
N LEU A 513 30.66 0.80 -26.07
CA LEU A 513 30.74 -0.44 -26.84
C LEU A 513 30.85 -0.16 -28.35
N GLY A 514 30.08 0.81 -28.85
CA GLY A 514 30.14 1.27 -30.24
C GLY A 514 31.52 1.85 -30.59
N HIS A 515 32.08 2.69 -29.72
CA HIS A 515 33.41 3.27 -29.92
C HIS A 515 34.52 2.21 -29.90
N ARG A 516 34.47 1.25 -28.96
CA ARG A 516 35.41 0.12 -28.92
C ARG A 516 35.36 -0.70 -30.20
N LYS A 517 34.16 -1.00 -30.69
CA LYS A 517 33.97 -1.72 -31.95
C LYS A 517 34.57 -0.94 -33.13
N ALA A 518 34.27 0.36 -33.23
CA ALA A 518 34.83 1.21 -34.28
C ALA A 518 36.38 1.27 -34.25
N ILE A 519 36.98 1.30 -33.06
CA ILE A 519 38.45 1.21 -32.91
C ILE A 519 38.95 -0.15 -33.41
N MET A 520 38.34 -1.25 -32.98
CA MET A 520 38.73 -2.61 -33.42
C MET A 520 38.66 -2.76 -34.94
N ASP A 521 37.57 -2.26 -35.55
CA ASP A 521 37.36 -2.28 -36.99
C ASP A 521 38.41 -1.42 -37.72
N ALA A 522 38.79 -0.27 -37.14
CA ALA A 522 39.79 0.64 -37.70
C ALA A 522 41.24 0.15 -37.54
N THR A 523 41.55 -0.65 -36.51
CA THR A 523 42.90 -1.19 -36.25
C THR A 523 43.12 -2.59 -36.82
N GLY A 524 42.12 -3.18 -37.49
CA GLY A 524 42.22 -4.51 -38.11
C GLY A 524 42.38 -5.66 -37.11
N GLY A 525 41.94 -5.47 -35.86
CA GLY A 525 42.24 -6.35 -34.74
C GLY A 525 41.29 -7.54 -34.60
N GLU A 526 41.44 -8.57 -35.43
CA GLU A 526 41.17 -9.94 -34.98
C GLU A 526 42.38 -10.38 -34.15
N GLY A 527 42.31 -10.20 -32.83
CA GLY A 527 43.23 -10.90 -31.91
C GLY A 527 43.01 -12.41 -32.06
N PRO A 528 44.06 -13.25 -31.90
CA PRO A 528 44.03 -14.64 -32.36
C PRO A 528 42.91 -15.39 -31.67
N GLU A 529 41.92 -15.80 -32.46
CA GLU A 529 40.99 -16.85 -32.07
C GLU A 529 41.83 -18.06 -31.68
N LYS A 530 41.74 -18.47 -30.41
CA LYS A 530 42.19 -19.80 -30.02
C LYS A 530 41.31 -20.80 -30.76
N GLU A 531 41.80 -21.27 -31.91
CA GLU A 531 41.55 -22.63 -32.38
C GLU A 531 41.90 -23.57 -31.23
N ILE A 532 40.89 -23.97 -30.45
CA ILE A 532 40.94 -25.23 -29.72
C ILE A 532 40.23 -26.23 -30.62
N ALA A 533 41.00 -26.79 -31.54
CA ALA A 533 40.68 -28.06 -32.16
C ALA A 533 41.04 -29.20 -31.19
N SER A 534 40.18 -30.22 -31.19
CA SER A 534 40.20 -31.53 -30.49
C SER A 534 39.44 -31.61 -29.16
#